data_AF-A0A4Q3CJR3-F1
#
_entry.id   AF-A0A4Q3CJR3-F1
#
_cell.length_a   1.000
_cell.length_b   1.000
_cell.length_c   1.000
_cell.angle_alpha   90.00
_cell.angle_beta   90.00
_cell.angle_gamma   90.00
#
_symmetry.space_group_name_H-M   'P 1'
#
loop_
_entity.id
_entity.type
_entity.pdbx_description
1 polymer ?
#
loop_
_entity_poly.entity_id
_entity_poly.type
_entity_poly.pdbx_seq_one_letter_code
_entity_poly.pdbx_strand_id
1 'polypeptide(L)' 'MSVFNRDDDDGLSRGARALVALPERAGDSDRSAEARLDEAAGLAAAIGINVVERMAFRLRDPKPATLFGSG' A
#
# COMPACT_ATOMS: atom_id res chain seq x y z
N MET A 1 28.64 -16.78 15.22
CA MET A 1 27.71 -15.64 15.30
C MET A 1 27.43 -15.18 13.89
N SER A 2 26.32 -15.62 13.28
CA SER A 2 25.97 -15.23 11.92
C SER A 2 25.39 -13.83 11.97
N VAL A 3 26.14 -12.84 11.46
CA VAL A 3 25.63 -11.49 11.27
C VAL A 3 24.68 -11.54 10.08
N PHE A 4 23.38 -11.35 10.34
CA PHE A 4 22.41 -11.07 9.28
C PHE A 4 22.65 -9.63 8.81
N ASN A 5 23.63 -9.45 7.92
CA ASN A 5 23.74 -8.22 7.15
C ASN A 5 22.70 -8.35 6.04
N ARG A 6 21.47 -7.92 6.32
CA ARG A 6 20.50 -7.67 5.26
C ARG A 6 21.07 -6.44 4.57
N ASP A 7 21.73 -6.64 3.44
CA ASP A 7 22.27 -5.53 2.65
C ASP A 7 21.16 -4.47 2.57
N ASP A 8 21.47 -3.27 3.03
CA ASP A 8 20.54 -2.12 3.13
C ASP A 8 19.99 -1.67 1.75
N ASP A 9 20.17 -2.48 0.71
CA ASP A 9 19.92 -2.21 -0.71
C ASP A 9 18.58 -2.81 -1.21
N ASP A 10 17.96 -3.73 -0.44
CA ASP A 10 16.61 -4.28 -0.76
C ASP A 10 15.45 -3.42 -0.20
N GLY A 11 15.76 -2.40 0.59
CA GLY A 11 14.78 -1.60 1.34
C GLY A 11 14.44 -0.28 0.65
N LEU A 12 13.13 0.05 0.57
CA LEU A 12 12.70 1.42 0.30
C LEU A 12 13.40 2.36 1.28
N SER A 13 14.13 3.35 0.76
CA SER A 13 14.79 4.35 1.62
C SER A 13 13.74 5.03 2.50
N ARG A 14 14.07 5.27 3.77
CA ARG A 14 13.20 6.07 4.64
C ARG A 14 13.00 7.43 3.96
N GLY A 15 11.75 7.82 3.78
CA GLY A 15 11.33 9.02 3.04
C GLY A 15 10.98 8.76 1.57
N ALA A 16 11.03 7.51 1.10
CA ALA A 16 10.61 7.13 -0.26
C ALA A 16 9.18 7.61 -0.54
N ARG A 17 9.00 8.28 -1.68
CA ARG A 17 7.70 8.77 -2.13
C ARG A 17 6.86 7.60 -2.63
N ALA A 18 5.63 7.50 -2.16
CA ALA A 18 4.72 6.42 -2.54
C ALA A 18 3.29 6.93 -2.76
N LEU A 19 2.53 6.16 -3.52
CA LEU A 19 1.09 6.33 -3.68
C LEU A 19 0.40 5.20 -2.92
N VAL A 20 -0.70 5.50 -2.23
CA VAL A 20 -1.59 4.48 -1.67
C VAL A 20 -2.74 4.25 -2.64
N ALA A 21 -2.82 3.03 -3.18
CA ALA A 21 -3.91 2.60 -4.05
C ALA A 21 -4.76 1.55 -3.32
N LEU A 22 -5.99 1.91 -2.97
CA LEU A 22 -6.96 1.03 -2.33
C LEU A 22 -7.82 0.36 -3.41
N PRO A 23 -7.67 -0.96 -3.66
CA PRO A 23 -8.62 -1.70 -4.47
C PRO A 23 -9.88 -1.99 -3.66
N GLU A 24 -11.01 -1.40 -4.04
CA GLU A 24 -12.30 -1.68 -3.43
C GLU A 24 -13.00 -2.84 -4.15
N ARG A 25 -13.29 -3.91 -3.41
CA ARG A 25 -14.11 -5.03 -3.87
C ARG A 25 -15.47 -5.00 -3.18
N ALA A 26 -16.45 -5.65 -3.79
CA ALA A 26 -17.78 -5.75 -3.20
C ALA A 26 -17.72 -6.53 -1.88
N GLY A 27 -18.21 -5.93 -0.79
CA GLY A 27 -18.29 -6.56 0.54
C GLY A 27 -17.04 -6.42 1.42
N ASP A 28 -16.03 -5.65 1.02
CA ASP A 28 -14.72 -5.63 1.71
C ASP A 28 -14.73 -5.04 3.13
N SER A 29 -15.69 -4.18 3.51
CA SER A 29 -15.64 -3.49 4.81
C SER A 29 -16.88 -2.62 5.11
N ASP A 30 -17.26 -2.55 6.38
CA ASP A 30 -18.24 -1.56 6.90
C ASP A 30 -17.66 -0.14 6.99
N ARG A 31 -16.32 0.00 7.03
CA ARG A 31 -15.61 1.28 7.05
C ARG A 31 -15.57 1.91 5.64
N SER A 32 -15.71 3.23 5.59
CA SER A 32 -15.61 4.01 4.35
C SER A 32 -14.24 3.84 3.68
N ALA A 33 -14.17 4.12 2.37
CA ALA A 33 -12.91 4.12 1.63
C ALA A 33 -11.91 5.12 2.22
N GLU A 34 -12.39 6.31 2.59
CA GLU A 34 -11.57 7.37 3.19
C GLU A 34 -10.93 6.92 4.51
N ALA A 35 -11.69 6.31 5.41
CA ALA A 35 -11.17 5.82 6.68
C ALA A 35 -10.07 4.75 6.49
N ARG A 36 -10.23 3.91 5.47
CA ARG A 36 -9.23 2.89 5.10
C ARG A 36 -7.97 3.51 4.48
N LEU A 37 -8.13 4.55 3.66
CA LEU A 37 -7.01 5.30 3.09
C LEU A 37 -6.21 6.03 4.19
N ASP A 38 -6.90 6.66 5.15
CA ASP A 38 -6.24 7.37 6.26
C ASP A 38 -5.47 6.43 7.18
N GLU A 39 -6.06 5.27 7.50
CA GLU A 39 -5.38 4.22 8.25
C GLU A 39 -4.13 3.73 7.51
N ALA A 40 -4.27 3.39 6.22
CA ALA A 40 -3.14 2.91 5.40
C ALA A 40 -2.02 3.97 5.29
N ALA A 41 -2.38 5.24 5.12
CA ALA A 41 -1.41 6.34 5.09
C ALA A 41 -0.68 6.51 6.43
N GLY A 42 -1.40 6.43 7.56
CA GLY A 42 -0.81 6.49 8.89
C GLY A 42 0.16 5.33 9.15
N LEU A 43 -0.21 4.12 8.74
CA LEU A 43 0.63 2.93 8.84
C LEU A 43 1.90 3.06 7.97
N ALA A 44 1.77 3.56 6.74
CA ALA A 44 2.89 3.81 5.85
C ALA A 44 3.86 4.87 6.41
N ALA A 45 3.32 5.96 6.97
CA ALA A 45 4.11 7.01 7.61
C ALA A 45 4.89 6.47 8.83
N ALA A 46 4.28 5.59 9.63
CA ALA A 46 4.92 4.98 10.79
C ALA A 46 6.18 4.18 10.43
N ILE A 47 6.21 3.56 9.24
CA ILE A 47 7.39 2.84 8.72
C ILE A 47 8.32 3.71 7.87
N GLY A 48 8.04 5.02 7.76
CA GLY A 48 8.90 5.98 7.08
C GLY A 48 8.66 6.11 5.58
N ILE A 49 7.50 5.72 5.07
CA ILE A 49 7.09 5.97 3.69
C ILE A 49 6.43 7.35 3.59
N ASN A 50 6.83 8.15 2.60
CA ASN A 50 6.22 9.43 2.30
C ASN A 50 5.06 9.25 1.31
N VAL A 51 3.85 9.08 1.83
CA VAL A 51 2.64 8.99 0.99
C VAL A 51 2.32 10.35 0.40
N VAL A 52 2.43 10.48 -0.91
CA VAL A 52 2.19 11.75 -1.63
C VAL A 52 0.82 11.82 -2.29
N GLU A 53 0.13 10.69 -2.39
CA GLU A 53 -1.22 10.60 -2.96
C GLU A 53 -1.93 9.34 -2.46
N ARG A 54 -3.26 9.39 -2.38
CA ARG A 54 -4.12 8.30 -1.91
C ARG A 54 -5.38 8.22 -2.77
N MET A 55 -5.63 7.04 -3.33
CA MET A 55 -6.71 6.82 -4.31
C MET A 55 -7.44 5.52 -4.03
N ALA A 56 -8.76 5.52 -4.15
CA ALA A 56 -9.59 4.33 -4.12
C ALA A 56 -10.06 3.96 -5.53
N PHE A 57 -9.99 2.68 -5.87
CA PHE A 57 -10.35 2.14 -7.17
C PHE A 57 -11.36 1.02 -7.01
N ARG A 58 -12.58 1.21 -7.51
CA ARG A 58 -13.57 0.14 -7.54
C ARG A 58 -13.20 -0.88 -8.60
N LEU A 59 -12.92 -2.11 -8.16
CA LEU A 59 -12.57 -3.20 -9.06
C LEU A 59 -13.81 -4.00 -9.47
N ARG A 60 -14.00 -4.15 -10.77
CA ARG A 60 -15.04 -5.03 -11.32
C ARG A 60 -14.57 -6.48 -11.45
N ASP A 61 -13.30 -6.67 -11.80
CA ASP A 61 -12.68 -7.97 -12.02
C ASP A 61 -11.22 -7.91 -11.52
N PRO A 62 -10.94 -8.28 -10.25
CA PRO A 62 -9.59 -8.22 -9.69
C PRO A 62 -8.69 -9.25 -10.34
N LYS A 63 -7.53 -8.81 -10.86
CA LYS A 63 -6.58 -9.69 -11.54
C LYS A 63 -5.57 -10.33 -10.58
N PRO A 64 -5.08 -11.55 -10.86
CA PRO A 64 -3.94 -12.11 -10.15
C PRO A 64 -2.71 -11.17 -10.20
N ALA A 65 -1.76 -11.38 -9.30
CA ALA A 65 -0.58 -10.54 -9.09
C ALA A 65 -0.86 -9.16 -8.48
N THR A 66 -1.27 -8.17 -9.28
CA THR A 66 -1.35 -6.77 -8.82
C THR A 66 -2.73 -6.34 -8.36
N LEU A 67 -3.78 -7.15 -8.58
CA LEU A 67 -5.21 -6.78 -8.44
C LEU A 67 -5.72 -5.80 -9.51
N PHE A 68 -4.83 -5.08 -10.17
CA PHE A 68 -5.13 -4.09 -11.19
C PHE A 68 -4.76 -4.59 -12.60
N GLY A 69 -5.26 -3.91 -13.63
CA GLY A 69 -4.83 -4.13 -15.01
C GLY A 69 -5.37 -5.41 -15.66
N SER A 70 -4.61 -5.97 -16.61
CA SER A 70 -5.00 -7.16 -17.38
C SER A 70 -4.55 -8.49 -16.78
N GLY A 71 -3.70 -8.46 -15.75
CA GLY A 71 -2.91 -9.62 -15.29
C GLY A 71 -1.53 -9.63 -15.92
#